data_AF-A0A1F8MZV7-F1
#
_entry.id   AF-A0A1F8MZV7-F1
#
_cell.length_a   1.000
_cell.length_b   1.000
_cell.length_c   1.000
_cell.angle_alpha   90.00
_cell.angle_beta   90.00
_cell.angle_gamma   90.00
#
_symmetry.space_group_name_H-M   'P 1'
#
loop_
_entity.id
_entity.type
_entity.pdbx_description
1 polymer ?
#
loop_
_entity_poly.entity_id
_entity_poly.type
_entity_poly.pdbx_seq_one_letter_code
_entity_poly.pdbx_strand_id
1 'polypeptide(L)'
;MPFKCASCGITFDTGEDFIKHKRSHQEGGKKRLVCLRCGRPIAIDASKANYRGDVLCPGCGQKIRVVIQDGEVTFAATKSD
;
A
#
# COMPACT_ATOMS: atom_id res chain seq x y z
N MET A 1 -30.67 9.36 -4.38
CA MET A 1 -29.54 10.20 -3.91
C MET A 1 -28.30 9.68 -4.63
N PRO A 2 -27.56 10.51 -5.37
CA PRO A 2 -26.40 10.05 -6.13
C PRO A 2 -25.24 9.61 -5.22
N PHE A 3 -24.58 8.50 -5.55
CA PHE A 3 -23.40 8.01 -4.81
C PHE A 3 -22.13 8.56 -5.46
N LYS A 4 -21.53 9.58 -4.86
CA LYS A 4 -20.32 10.24 -5.39
C LYS A 4 -19.05 9.71 -4.72
N CYS A 5 -18.10 9.27 -5.55
CA CYS A 5 -16.73 8.95 -5.17
C CYS A 5 -15.99 10.21 -4.71
N ALA A 6 -15.58 10.26 -3.45
CA ALA A 6 -14.77 11.38 -2.93
C ALA A 6 -13.34 11.38 -3.50
N SER A 7 -12.79 10.21 -3.83
CA SER A 7 -11.42 10.08 -4.35
C SER A 7 -11.26 10.53 -5.81
N CYS A 8 -12.33 10.49 -6.59
CA CYS A 8 -12.27 10.60 -8.05
C CYS A 8 -13.42 11.43 -8.66
N GLY A 9 -14.41 11.80 -7.85
CA GLY A 9 -15.54 12.63 -8.27
C GLY A 9 -16.61 11.93 -9.11
N ILE A 10 -16.41 10.66 -9.49
CA ILE A 10 -17.38 9.89 -10.28
C ILE A 10 -18.65 9.68 -9.48
N THR A 11 -19.79 9.86 -10.15
CA THR A 11 -21.11 9.71 -9.55
C THR A 11 -21.79 8.49 -10.12
N PHE A 12 -22.38 7.67 -9.24
CA PHE A 12 -23.06 6.43 -9.58
C PHE A 12 -24.53 6.52 -9.19
N ASP A 13 -25.39 5.93 -10.02
CA ASP A 13 -26.84 5.86 -9.79
C ASP A 13 -27.24 4.79 -8.77
N THR A 14 -26.43 3.74 -8.62
CA THR A 14 -26.68 2.63 -7.69
C THR A 14 -25.58 2.49 -6.65
N GLY A 15 -25.96 2.01 -5.45
CA GLY A 15 -25.00 1.73 -4.37
C GLY A 15 -24.10 0.53 -4.69
N GLU A 16 -24.58 -0.45 -5.46
CA GLU A 16 -23.83 -1.64 -5.84
C GLU A 16 -22.66 -1.31 -6.77
N ASP A 17 -22.89 -0.47 -7.78
CA ASP A 17 -21.84 0.01 -8.67
C ASP A 17 -20.83 0.88 -7.92
N PHE A 18 -21.31 1.73 -7.00
CA PHE A 18 -20.43 2.50 -6.12
C PHE A 18 -19.52 1.61 -5.24
N ILE A 19 -20.07 0.54 -4.64
CA ILE A 19 -19.30 -0.38 -3.79
C ILE A 19 -18.26 -1.16 -4.62
N LYS A 20 -18.62 -1.64 -5.82
CA LYS A 20 -17.68 -2.30 -6.74
C LYS A 20 -16.57 -1.35 -7.16
N HIS A 21 -16.93 -0.13 -7.54
CA HIS A 21 -15.99 0.91 -7.90
C HIS A 21 -15.03 1.27 -6.75
N LYS A 22 -15.53 1.38 -5.51
CA LYS A 22 -14.71 1.67 -4.33
C LYS A 22 -13.59 0.62 -4.11
N ARG A 23 -13.84 -0.64 -4.48
CA ARG A 23 -12.82 -1.70 -4.44
C ARG A 23 -11.73 -1.51 -5.50
N SER A 24 -12.04 -0.92 -6.65
CA SER A 24 -11.04 -0.61 -7.68
C SER A 24 -10.00 0.41 -7.18
N HIS A 25 -10.41 1.38 -6.37
CA HIS A 25 -9.46 2.27 -5.69
C HIS A 25 -8.54 1.53 -4.71
N GLN A 26 -9.02 0.43 -4.13
CA GLN A 26 -8.25 -0.37 -3.19
C GLN A 26 -7.17 -1.23 -3.91
N GLU A 27 -7.35 -1.56 -5.19
CA GLU A 27 -6.37 -2.32 -5.97
C GLU A 27 -5.17 -1.49 -6.45
N GLY A 28 -5.30 -0.15 -6.47
CA GLY A 28 -4.22 0.78 -6.85
C GLY A 28 -3.23 1.13 -5.73
N GLY A 29 -3.46 0.69 -4.49
CA GLY A 29 -2.68 1.06 -3.30
C GLY A 29 -1.52 0.12 -2.94
N LYS A 30 -1.11 -0.79 -3.82
CA LYS A 30 0.02 -1.70 -3.53
C LYS A 30 1.33 -0.95 -3.78
N LYS A 31 1.82 -0.25 -2.77
CA LYS A 31 3.17 0.30 -2.83
C LYS A 31 4.16 -0.86 -2.75
N ARG A 32 5.16 -0.85 -3.62
CA ARG A 32 6.17 -1.91 -3.69
C ARG A 32 7.46 -1.34 -3.17
N LEU A 33 8.05 -2.02 -2.20
CA LEU A 33 9.34 -1.65 -1.61
C LEU A 33 10.39 -2.61 -2.16
N VAL A 34 11.54 -2.10 -2.60
CA VAL A 34 12.62 -2.94 -3.12
C VAL A 34 13.57 -3.34 -1.99
N CYS A 35 13.81 -4.63 -1.83
CA CYS A 35 14.84 -5.12 -0.92
C CYS A 35 16.23 -4.72 -1.44
N LEU A 36 16.99 -3.93 -0.68
CA LEU A 36 18.34 -3.51 -1.09
C LEU A 36 19.40 -4.62 -1.04
N ARG A 37 19.10 -5.79 -0.46
CA ARG A 37 20.03 -6.94 -0.49
C ARG A 37 19.90 -7.78 -1.74
N CYS A 38 18.68 -8.21 -2.04
CA CYS A 38 18.42 -9.14 -3.14
C CYS A 38 17.69 -8.51 -4.32
N GLY A 39 17.37 -7.21 -4.26
CA GLY A 39 16.68 -6.48 -5.32
C GLY A 39 15.20 -6.86 -5.50
N ARG A 40 14.65 -7.77 -4.69
CA ARG A 40 13.27 -8.23 -4.89
C ARG A 40 12.24 -7.20 -4.42
N PRO A 41 11.15 -7.02 -5.20
CA PRO A 41 10.03 -6.20 -4.79
C PRO A 41 9.24 -6.92 -3.69
N ILE A 42 8.87 -6.16 -2.67
CA ILE A 42 8.06 -6.57 -1.53
C ILE A 42 6.75 -5.79 -1.64
N ALA A 43 5.64 -6.51 -1.76
CA ALA A 43 4.32 -5.89 -1.73
C ALA A 43 4.00 -5.46 -0.29
N ILE A 44 3.73 -4.18 -0.11
CA ILE A 44 3.26 -3.64 1.16
C ILE A 44 1.90 -2.97 0.96
N ASP A 45 1.03 -3.12 1.95
CA ASP A 45 -0.28 -2.52 1.94
C ASP A 45 -0.15 -1.02 2.24
N ALA A 46 -0.18 -0.16 1.22
CA ALA A 46 -0.15 1.29 1.41
C ALA A 46 -1.45 1.84 2.00
N SER A 47 -2.49 0.98 2.09
CA SER A 47 -3.71 1.25 2.84
C SER A 47 -3.43 1.53 4.33
N LYS A 48 -2.29 1.05 4.84
CA LYS A 48 -1.78 1.47 6.15
C LYS A 48 -0.97 2.76 6.01
N ALA A 49 -1.66 3.87 5.78
CA ALA A 49 -1.07 5.21 5.64
C ALA A 49 -0.17 5.62 6.82
N ASN A 50 -0.26 4.93 7.97
CA ASN A 50 0.57 5.13 9.14
C ASN A 50 1.14 3.79 9.68
N TYR A 51 1.75 2.98 8.82
CA TYR A 51 2.39 1.72 9.22
C TYR A 51 3.83 1.93 9.64
N ARG A 52 4.19 1.44 10.82
CA ARG A 52 5.58 1.40 11.29
C ARG A 52 5.87 0.01 11.84
N GLY A 53 6.65 -0.78 11.10
CA GLY A 53 6.92 -2.16 11.49
C GLY A 53 8.01 -2.81 10.65
N ASP A 54 8.37 -4.04 10.98
CA ASP A 54 9.38 -4.79 10.25
C ASP A 54 8.73 -5.84 9.34
N VAL A 55 9.16 -5.91 8.08
CA VAL A 55 8.72 -6.90 7.09
C VAL A 55 9.90 -7.81 6.73
N LEU A 56 9.64 -9.12 6.62
CA LEU A 56 10.63 -10.08 6.15
C LEU A 56 10.62 -10.15 4.62
N CYS A 57 11.80 -10.11 4.01
CA CYS A 57 11.93 -10.30 2.58
C CYS A 57 11.69 -11.78 2.22
N PRO A 58 10.71 -12.11 1.36
CA PRO A 58 10.44 -13.49 0.95
C PRO A 58 11.54 -14.10 0.07
N GLY A 59 12.50 -13.29 -0.41
CA GLY A 59 13.61 -13.76 -1.24
C GLY A 59 14.86 -14.15 -0.47
N CYS A 60 15.19 -13.42 0.60
CA CYS A 60 16.44 -13.59 1.34
C CYS A 60 16.26 -13.71 2.85
N GLY A 61 15.03 -13.60 3.36
CA GLY A 61 14.73 -13.61 4.79
C GLY A 61 15.12 -12.34 5.54
N GLN A 62 15.65 -11.31 4.86
CA GLN A 62 16.10 -10.10 5.55
C GLN A 62 14.93 -9.35 6.20
N LYS A 63 15.12 -8.96 7.47
CA LYS A 63 14.23 -8.07 8.21
C LYS A 63 14.42 -6.62 7.76
N ILE A 64 13.35 -5.98 7.31
CA ILE A 64 13.35 -4.67 6.67
C ILE A 64 12.34 -3.79 7.41
N ARG A 65 12.81 -2.77 8.11
CA ARG A 65 11.93 -1.84 8.82
C ARG A 65 11.27 -0.87 7.85
N VAL A 66 9.96 -0.98 7.70
CA VAL A 66 9.15 -0.15 6.81
C VAL A 66 8.41 0.90 7.62
N VAL A 67 8.51 2.15 7.18
CA VAL A 67 7.72 3.27 7.69
C VAL A 67 6.89 3.84 6.54
N ILE A 68 5.58 3.89 6.74
CA ILE A 68 4.61 4.50 5.83
C ILE A 68 4.02 5.69 6.57
N GLN A 69 4.20 6.90 6.05
CA GLN A 69 3.58 8.13 6.55
C GLN A 69 2.83 8.80 5.40
N ASP A 70 1.53 9.00 5.56
CA ASP A 70 0.65 9.59 4.54
C ASP A 70 0.63 8.81 3.20
N GLY A 71 0.85 7.49 3.27
CA GLY A 71 1.00 6.65 2.06
C GLY A 71 2.35 6.84 1.34
N GLU A 72 3.22 7.71 1.84
CA GLU A 72 4.61 7.80 1.45
C GLU A 72 5.45 6.72 2.16
N VAL A 73 6.30 6.00 1.43
CA VAL A 73 7.11 4.93 2.01
C VAL A 73 8.51 5.49 2.17
N THR A 74 8.90 5.71 3.40
CA THR A 74 10.13 6.42 3.74
C THR A 74 11.08 5.43 4.40
N PHE A 75 12.09 5.01 3.61
CA PHE A 75 13.26 4.18 3.92
C PHE A 75 13.06 2.83 4.62
N ALA A 76 13.84 1.83 4.18
CA ALA A 76 13.95 0.56 4.88
C ALA A 76 15.33 -0.11 4.70
N ALA A 77 16.35 0.45 5.34
CA ALA A 77 17.65 -0.20 5.53
C ALA A 77 17.92 -0.30 7.03
N THR A 78 17.71 -1.48 7.62
CA THR A 78 18.29 -1.80 8.92
C THR A 78 19.54 -2.62 8.67
N LYS A 79 20.70 -1.99 8.83
CA LYS A 79 21.92 -2.72 9.22
C LYS A 79 21.58 -3.44 10.52
N SER A 80 21.55 -4.76 10.51
CA SER A 80 21.73 -5.56 11.71
C SER A 80 23.19 -5.97 11.72
N ASP A 81 23.93 -5.38 12.66
CA ASP A 81 25.21 -5.84 13.21
C ASP A 81 25.08 -7.27 13.72
#